data_AF-A0A930DFM6-F1
#
_entry.id   AF-A0A930DFM6-F1
#
_cell.length_a   1.000
_cell.length_b   1.000
_cell.length_c   1.000
_cell.angle_alpha   90.00
_cell.angle_beta   90.00
_cell.angle_gamma   90.00
#
_symmetry.space_group_name_H-M   'P 1'
#
loop_
_entity.id
_entity.type
_entity.pdbx_description
1 polymer ?
#
loop_
_entity_poly.entity_id
_entity_poly.type
_entity_poly.pdbx_seq_one_letter_code
_entity_poly.pdbx_strand_id
1 'polypeptide(L)'
;MTGVLSFILALIITFTSVPIDAHATGIGSQVTTKIGYSVSSQTTSLIGKQESYSIQTGISGTVGSYTLPYSIIYLSKDKFEEPSAADVSTANFIQGVTVDNTSDAQYYKIKVTYRQLTAGPPVTFPFRAVLKNLNVAGGEQVNIKTTFHDKDGVEIVNDNKNFTAAGYVAGIEGNDNSQTNPRQMGYGETIVDADVDSTHTKFSPNYQNDITFSIMNGKKNATNGEVRVVYSEGLDKRPVRVTVTLPSTSVWDASLPNNAGWTYNSADNTITKDFTRTGYEFRPLFTIKYGTGTTVGRQTFPVKTALVNTDGSADSTTERNGSVFKDYSYVRKLKGNKYHLRYNYAVPVKEEYKHAYLITAGQYWGTTVVQNTTTTLNTIIDEPWSPSLFTGYGIRVQNGYFDAANLALITQNKLIGVNDDGSEEVIQTNVPYEVVNNDAAMTTDSIPIAMTPKHYKSVRLEFDNEVTISKYGEKAIGLVVETKLTP
;
A
#
# COMPACT_ATOMS: atom_id res chain seq x y z
N MET A 1 57.83 -98.60 4.97
CA MET A 1 56.59 -97.96 4.47
C MET A 1 55.88 -97.34 5.65
N THR A 2 55.72 -96.04 5.55
CA THR A 2 55.13 -95.08 6.49
C THR A 2 53.65 -95.35 6.77
N GLY A 3 53.21 -95.18 8.01
CA GLY A 3 51.79 -95.18 8.38
C GLY A 3 51.62 -94.75 9.82
N VAL A 4 51.49 -93.45 10.02
CA VAL A 4 51.48 -92.74 11.31
C VAL A 4 50.16 -92.98 12.06
N LEU A 5 50.32 -93.29 13.35
CA LEU A 5 49.32 -93.27 14.43
C LEU A 5 48.80 -91.84 14.63
N SER A 6 47.49 -91.60 14.77
CA SER A 6 47.03 -90.66 15.81
C SER A 6 45.53 -90.71 16.10
N PHE A 7 45.27 -90.43 17.38
CA PHE A 7 44.05 -90.56 18.16
C PHE A 7 42.92 -89.59 17.77
N ILE A 8 41.68 -90.03 17.91
CA ILE A 8 40.54 -89.14 18.18
C ILE A 8 40.10 -89.34 19.63
N LEU A 9 40.34 -88.31 20.45
CA LEU A 9 39.86 -88.15 21.81
C LEU A 9 38.47 -87.49 21.75
N ALA A 10 37.46 -88.13 22.34
CA ALA A 10 36.13 -87.56 22.50
C ALA A 10 36.13 -86.53 23.64
N LEU A 11 35.84 -85.27 23.31
CA LEU A 11 35.60 -84.20 24.27
C LEU A 11 34.09 -83.91 24.30
N ILE A 12 33.45 -84.20 25.43
CA ILE A 12 32.07 -83.81 25.75
C ILE A 12 32.09 -82.32 26.13
N ILE A 13 31.38 -81.47 25.39
CA ILE A 13 31.13 -80.07 25.77
C ILE A 13 29.62 -79.89 25.96
N THR A 14 29.27 -79.46 27.16
CA THR A 14 27.93 -79.13 27.65
C THR A 14 27.34 -77.91 26.96
N PHE A 15 26.06 -77.97 26.56
CA PHE A 15 25.30 -76.82 26.07
C PHE A 15 24.91 -75.88 27.20
N THR A 16 25.50 -74.69 27.23
CA THR A 16 24.89 -73.51 27.86
C THR A 16 24.21 -72.69 26.77
N SER A 17 22.89 -72.57 26.83
CA SER A 17 22.08 -71.76 25.93
C SER A 17 22.45 -70.28 26.09
N VAL A 18 23.18 -69.74 25.12
CA VAL A 18 23.33 -68.30 24.92
C VAL A 18 22.11 -67.83 24.11
N PRO A 19 21.38 -66.78 24.52
CA PRO A 19 20.46 -66.11 23.62
C PRO A 19 21.30 -65.56 22.47
N ILE A 20 21.17 -66.15 21.28
CA ILE A 20 21.71 -65.55 20.07
C ILE A 20 20.83 -64.33 19.80
N ASP A 21 21.35 -63.13 20.09
CA ASP A 21 20.91 -61.92 19.41
C ASP A 21 21.25 -62.13 17.94
N ALA A 22 20.23 -62.52 17.18
CA ALA A 22 20.32 -62.69 15.75
C ALA A 22 20.43 -61.29 15.11
N HIS A 23 21.63 -60.73 15.10
CA HIS A 23 21.99 -59.77 14.08
C HIS A 23 21.99 -60.51 12.75
N ALA A 24 21.09 -60.12 11.85
CA ALA A 24 20.98 -60.69 10.51
C ALA A 24 22.29 -60.45 9.73
N THR A 25 23.24 -61.38 9.80
CA THR A 25 24.35 -61.48 8.86
C THR A 25 23.94 -62.45 7.75
N GLY A 26 23.03 -61.99 6.89
CA GLY A 26 22.56 -62.74 5.74
C GLY A 26 22.38 -61.80 4.56
N ILE A 27 23.05 -62.11 3.45
CA ILE A 27 22.88 -61.46 2.16
C ILE A 27 21.38 -61.61 1.78
N GLY A 28 20.55 -60.56 1.90
CA GLY A 28 19.15 -60.67 1.46
C GLY A 28 18.16 -59.61 1.94
N SER A 29 18.41 -58.89 3.04
CA SER A 29 17.46 -57.89 3.56
C SER A 29 18.11 -56.57 3.95
N GLN A 30 17.63 -55.48 3.36
CA GLN A 30 18.14 -54.13 3.56
C GLN A 30 17.00 -53.22 4.04
N VAL A 31 17.23 -52.49 5.12
CA VAL A 31 16.29 -51.44 5.54
C VAL A 31 16.44 -50.25 4.59
N THR A 32 15.30 -49.75 4.13
CA THR A 32 15.22 -48.55 3.31
C THR A 32 14.34 -47.53 4.02
N THR A 33 14.74 -46.28 3.98
CA THR A 33 13.90 -45.13 4.30
C THR A 33 14.05 -44.14 3.17
N LYS A 34 12.96 -43.51 2.74
CA LYS A 34 12.95 -42.54 1.65
C LYS A 34 11.99 -41.41 1.99
N ILE A 35 12.36 -40.20 1.60
CA ILE A 35 11.51 -39.02 1.72
C ILE A 35 11.12 -38.46 0.34
N GLY A 36 9.92 -37.91 0.23
CA GLY A 36 9.44 -37.30 -1.00
C GLY A 36 8.23 -36.41 -0.79
N TYR A 37 7.67 -35.90 -1.88
CA TYR A 37 6.34 -35.31 -1.85
C TYR A 37 5.30 -36.41 -1.69
N SER A 38 4.21 -36.11 -0.98
CA SER A 38 3.05 -37.03 -0.93
C SER A 38 2.31 -37.08 -2.26
N VAL A 39 2.32 -35.97 -2.99
CA VAL A 39 1.68 -35.83 -4.31
C VAL A 39 2.75 -35.98 -5.38
N SER A 40 2.61 -36.97 -6.25
CA SER A 40 3.63 -37.31 -7.27
C SER A 40 3.87 -36.22 -8.32
N SER A 41 2.89 -35.34 -8.56
CA SER A 41 3.01 -34.21 -9.49
C SER A 41 3.62 -32.95 -8.85
N GLN A 42 3.82 -32.94 -7.54
CA GLN A 42 4.38 -31.79 -6.85
C GLN A 42 5.89 -31.72 -7.08
N THR A 43 6.37 -30.54 -7.46
CA THR A 43 7.80 -30.29 -7.72
C THR A 43 8.37 -29.20 -6.80
N THR A 44 7.50 -28.38 -6.21
CA THR A 44 7.88 -27.28 -5.32
C THR A 44 7.05 -27.24 -4.03
N SER A 45 7.63 -26.62 -3.01
CA SER A 45 6.99 -26.37 -1.70
C SER A 45 6.72 -24.88 -1.56
N LEU A 46 5.45 -24.49 -1.52
CA LEU A 46 5.09 -23.07 -1.41
C LEU A 46 5.36 -22.55 0.00
N ILE A 47 6.09 -21.44 0.09
CA ILE A 47 6.42 -20.78 1.36
C ILE A 47 5.13 -20.40 2.11
N GLY A 48 5.10 -20.53 3.43
CA GLY A 48 3.94 -20.19 4.28
C GLY A 48 2.72 -21.10 4.14
N LYS A 49 2.70 -22.03 3.17
CA LYS A 49 1.65 -23.01 2.99
C LYS A 49 2.02 -24.33 3.67
N GLN A 50 1.04 -24.97 4.30
CA GLN A 50 1.19 -26.32 4.83
C GLN A 50 1.18 -27.33 3.67
N GLU A 51 2.37 -27.85 3.35
CA GLU A 51 2.58 -28.81 2.26
C GLU A 51 2.72 -30.23 2.81
N SER A 52 2.43 -31.23 1.96
CA SER A 52 2.43 -32.65 2.34
C SER A 52 3.61 -33.40 1.73
N TYR A 53 4.39 -34.04 2.60
CA TYR A 53 5.56 -34.86 2.29
C TYR A 53 5.30 -36.29 2.74
N SER A 54 6.01 -37.26 2.18
CA SER A 54 5.85 -38.67 2.51
C SER A 54 7.16 -39.28 2.99
N ILE A 55 7.05 -40.17 3.98
CA ILE A 55 8.09 -41.10 4.35
C ILE A 55 7.68 -42.49 3.88
N GLN A 56 8.59 -43.17 3.20
CA GLN A 56 8.45 -44.57 2.83
C GLN A 56 9.57 -45.37 3.52
N THR A 57 9.20 -46.32 4.37
CA THR A 57 10.17 -47.13 5.13
C THR A 57 9.81 -48.60 4.98
N GLY A 58 10.80 -49.46 4.78
CA GLY A 58 10.57 -50.90 4.66
C GLY A 58 11.84 -51.71 4.75
N ILE A 59 11.67 -53.02 4.96
CA ILE A 59 12.74 -54.00 4.97
C ILE A 59 12.62 -54.79 3.66
N SER A 60 13.61 -54.68 2.78
CA SER A 60 13.66 -55.47 1.55
C SER A 60 13.95 -56.95 1.87
N GLY A 61 13.61 -57.86 0.96
CA GLY A 61 13.83 -59.30 1.12
C GLY A 61 12.66 -60.06 1.76
N THR A 62 12.91 -61.31 2.15
CA THR A 62 11.87 -62.27 2.57
C THR A 62 11.87 -62.55 4.08
N VAL A 63 12.91 -62.14 4.81
CA VAL A 63 13.10 -62.46 6.23
C VAL A 63 13.64 -61.24 6.99
N GLY A 64 13.02 -60.88 8.11
CA GLY A 64 13.50 -59.81 8.98
C GLY A 64 12.36 -59.03 9.62
N SER A 65 12.53 -58.61 10.87
CA SER A 65 11.55 -57.76 11.56
C SER A 65 12.20 -56.88 12.62
N TYR A 66 11.71 -55.66 12.76
CA TYR A 66 11.99 -54.79 13.89
C TYR A 66 10.71 -54.59 14.71
N THR A 67 10.79 -54.78 16.02
CA THR A 67 9.73 -54.45 16.98
C THR A 67 9.95 -53.06 17.54
N LEU A 68 8.91 -52.22 17.58
CA LEU A 68 9.00 -50.82 18.00
C LEU A 68 10.13 -49.98 17.34
N PRO A 69 10.47 -50.17 16.05
CA PRO A 69 11.40 -49.27 15.38
C PRO A 69 10.77 -47.88 15.24
N TYR A 70 11.59 -46.88 14.94
CA TYR A 70 11.08 -45.53 14.73
C TYR A 70 11.86 -44.77 13.66
N SER A 71 11.20 -43.80 13.04
CA SER A 71 11.85 -42.80 12.20
C SER A 71 11.91 -41.46 12.92
N ILE A 72 12.98 -40.69 12.66
CA ILE A 72 13.06 -39.28 13.05
C ILE A 72 13.11 -38.44 11.77
N ILE A 73 12.17 -37.50 11.64
CA ILE A 73 12.17 -36.48 10.58
C ILE A 73 12.76 -35.20 11.17
N TYR A 74 13.74 -34.62 10.48
CA TYR A 74 14.43 -33.40 10.92
C TYR A 74 14.00 -32.23 10.04
N LEU A 75 13.40 -31.22 10.64
CA LEU A 75 13.01 -29.97 9.99
C LEU A 75 13.85 -28.82 10.54
N SER A 76 14.56 -28.10 9.67
CA SER A 76 15.43 -27.01 10.08
C SER A 76 14.63 -25.85 10.69
N LYS A 77 14.95 -25.45 11.93
CA LYS A 77 14.22 -24.42 12.68
C LYS A 77 14.27 -23.04 12.03
N ASP A 78 15.30 -22.74 11.26
CA ASP A 78 15.44 -21.50 10.52
C ASP A 78 14.58 -21.46 9.25
N LYS A 79 14.18 -22.62 8.72
CA LYS A 79 13.41 -22.76 7.46
C LYS A 79 11.96 -23.18 7.64
N PHE A 80 11.64 -23.95 8.67
CA PHE A 80 10.32 -24.51 8.89
C PHE A 80 9.66 -23.92 10.13
N GLU A 81 8.34 -23.80 10.11
CA GLU A 81 7.55 -23.56 11.31
C GLU A 81 7.58 -24.80 12.22
N GLU A 82 7.29 -24.59 13.51
CA GLU A 82 7.23 -25.68 14.47
C GLU A 82 6.14 -26.70 14.08
N PRO A 83 6.49 -27.99 13.89
CA PRO A 83 5.52 -29.02 13.57
C PRO A 83 4.75 -29.48 14.81
N SER A 84 3.59 -30.10 14.60
CA SER A 84 2.81 -30.77 15.64
C SER A 84 2.73 -32.27 15.39
N ALA A 85 2.43 -33.07 16.43
CA ALA A 85 2.22 -34.51 16.26
C ALA A 85 1.02 -34.81 15.34
N ALA A 86 0.03 -33.91 15.27
CA ALA A 86 -1.14 -34.02 14.39
C ALA A 86 -0.83 -33.77 12.90
N ASP A 87 0.39 -33.32 12.58
CA ASP A 87 0.81 -33.13 11.20
C ASP A 87 1.21 -34.44 10.52
N VAL A 88 1.43 -35.51 11.29
CA VAL A 88 1.66 -36.87 10.77
C VAL A 88 0.33 -37.60 10.67
N SER A 89 0.04 -38.16 9.49
CA SER A 89 -1.18 -38.94 9.32
C SER A 89 -1.14 -40.25 10.10
N THR A 90 -2.24 -40.57 10.76
CA THR A 90 -2.40 -41.82 11.50
C THR A 90 -2.45 -43.00 10.54
N ALA A 91 -1.78 -44.09 10.89
CA ALA A 91 -1.88 -45.37 10.20
C ALA A 91 -1.85 -46.52 11.21
N ASN A 92 -2.41 -47.67 10.86
CA ASN A 92 -2.50 -48.83 11.74
C ASN A 92 -1.12 -49.35 12.21
N PHE A 93 -0.09 -49.21 11.36
CA PHE A 93 1.29 -49.59 11.68
C PHE A 93 2.03 -48.55 12.54
N ILE A 94 1.46 -47.37 12.78
CA ILE A 94 2.02 -46.34 13.66
C ILE A 94 1.52 -46.57 15.09
N GLN A 95 2.45 -46.64 16.04
CA GLN A 95 2.17 -46.74 17.47
C GLN A 95 1.99 -45.37 18.11
N GLY A 96 2.79 -44.38 17.70
CA GLY A 96 2.73 -43.03 18.26
C GLY A 96 3.66 -42.05 17.56
N VAL A 97 3.37 -40.76 17.73
CA VAL A 97 4.13 -39.64 17.16
C VAL A 97 4.44 -38.66 18.29
N THR A 98 5.69 -38.20 18.35
CA THR A 98 6.15 -37.19 19.30
C THR A 98 6.98 -36.13 18.58
N VAL A 99 6.82 -34.87 18.95
CA VAL A 99 7.65 -33.76 18.45
C VAL A 99 8.57 -33.31 19.56
N ASP A 100 9.84 -33.19 19.24
CA ASP A 100 10.85 -32.58 20.07
C ASP A 100 11.34 -31.28 19.44
N ASN A 101 11.09 -30.19 20.16
CA ASN A 101 11.42 -28.83 19.79
C ASN A 101 12.50 -28.21 20.69
N THR A 102 13.05 -28.94 21.67
CA THR A 102 13.94 -28.38 22.69
C THR A 102 15.33 -29.00 22.73
N SER A 103 15.47 -30.29 22.40
CA SER A 103 16.76 -30.97 22.55
C SER A 103 17.83 -30.54 21.54
N ASP A 104 17.41 -29.94 20.43
CA ASP A 104 18.28 -29.61 19.30
C ASP A 104 18.11 -28.13 18.94
N ALA A 105 19.22 -27.40 18.85
CA ALA A 105 19.21 -25.99 18.53
C ALA A 105 18.87 -25.72 17.05
N GLN A 106 19.11 -26.70 16.16
CA GLN A 106 19.00 -26.53 14.71
C GLN A 106 17.73 -27.16 14.13
N TYR A 107 17.23 -28.24 14.73
CA TYR A 107 16.13 -29.02 14.15
C TYR A 107 14.93 -29.18 15.08
N TYR A 108 13.73 -29.12 14.51
CA TYR A 108 12.56 -29.82 15.06
C TYR A 108 12.66 -31.29 14.68
N LYS A 109 12.42 -32.19 15.64
CA LYS A 109 12.51 -33.64 15.44
C LYS A 109 11.13 -34.26 15.61
N ILE A 110 10.59 -34.86 14.54
CA ILE A 110 9.34 -35.61 14.59
C ILE A 110 9.70 -37.09 14.67
N LYS A 111 9.50 -37.70 15.83
CA LYS A 111 9.71 -39.15 16.04
C LYS A 111 8.41 -39.90 15.80
N VAL A 112 8.41 -40.80 14.83
CA VAL A 112 7.28 -41.69 14.48
C VAL A 112 7.65 -43.11 14.86
N THR A 113 7.01 -43.65 15.89
CA THR A 113 7.26 -45.03 16.36
C THR A 113 6.28 -45.98 15.69
N TYR A 114 6.80 -47.05 15.10
CA TYR A 114 6.01 -48.09 14.45
C TYR A 114 5.67 -49.20 15.44
N ARG A 115 4.55 -49.91 15.26
CA ARG A 115 4.22 -51.08 16.08
C ARG A 115 5.21 -52.21 15.81
N GLN A 116 5.40 -52.50 14.52
CA GLN A 116 6.32 -53.50 14.01
C GLN A 116 6.57 -53.19 12.52
N LEU A 117 7.78 -53.48 12.04
CA LEU A 117 8.07 -53.56 10.61
C LEU A 117 8.60 -54.94 10.29
N THR A 118 8.02 -55.59 9.29
CA THR A 118 8.41 -56.91 8.79
C THR A 118 8.86 -56.80 7.34
N ALA A 119 9.71 -57.72 6.90
CA ALA A 119 10.09 -57.87 5.51
C ALA A 119 8.84 -57.96 4.60
N GLY A 120 8.80 -57.14 3.55
CA GLY A 120 7.61 -56.98 2.71
C GLY A 120 7.52 -55.59 2.07
N PRO A 121 6.34 -55.24 1.50
CA PRO A 121 6.12 -53.93 0.90
C PRO A 121 6.40 -52.81 1.92
N PRO A 122 7.09 -51.73 1.53
CA PRO A 122 7.37 -50.64 2.45
C PRO A 122 6.08 -49.95 2.89
N VAL A 123 6.03 -49.55 4.15
CA VAL A 123 4.94 -48.72 4.66
C VAL A 123 5.21 -47.27 4.25
N THR A 124 4.14 -46.55 3.90
CA THR A 124 4.24 -45.14 3.52
C THR A 124 3.21 -44.35 4.31
N PHE A 125 3.60 -43.19 4.84
CA PHE A 125 2.68 -42.26 5.50
C PHE A 125 3.05 -40.82 5.15
N PRO A 126 2.04 -39.95 4.99
CA PRO A 126 2.27 -38.52 4.80
C PRO A 126 2.46 -37.80 6.13
N PHE A 127 3.25 -36.73 6.09
CA PHE A 127 3.38 -35.72 7.13
C PHE A 127 3.33 -34.32 6.52
N ARG A 128 2.92 -33.34 7.31
CA ARG A 128 2.78 -31.95 6.87
C ARG A 128 3.87 -31.07 7.47
N ALA A 129 4.36 -30.11 6.70
CA ALA A 129 5.30 -29.09 7.18
C ALA A 129 5.08 -27.76 6.46
N VAL A 130 5.42 -26.66 7.13
CA VAL A 130 5.26 -25.28 6.61
C VAL A 130 6.63 -24.63 6.53
N LEU A 131 6.98 -24.06 5.38
CA LEU A 131 8.17 -23.22 5.25
C LEU A 131 7.89 -21.82 5.80
N LYS A 132 8.83 -21.26 6.56
CA LYS A 132 8.73 -19.93 7.17
C LYS A 132 8.68 -18.82 6.12
N ASN A 133 7.66 -17.97 6.24
CA ASN A 133 7.61 -16.71 5.51
C ASN A 133 8.83 -15.84 5.84
N LEU A 134 9.38 -15.15 4.83
CA LEU A 134 10.52 -14.22 4.93
C LEU A 134 11.86 -14.86 5.36
N ASN A 135 11.94 -16.19 5.48
CA ASN A 135 13.17 -16.92 5.82
C ASN A 135 13.71 -17.78 4.66
N VAL A 136 12.89 -17.99 3.63
CA VAL A 136 13.17 -18.85 2.47
C VAL A 136 12.94 -18.05 1.19
N ALA A 137 13.82 -18.21 0.20
CA ALA A 137 13.63 -17.64 -1.14
C ALA A 137 12.96 -18.65 -2.09
N GLY A 138 12.16 -18.15 -3.03
CA GLY A 138 11.73 -18.96 -4.17
C GLY A 138 12.94 -19.47 -4.96
N GLY A 139 12.94 -20.75 -5.32
CA GLY A 139 14.07 -21.44 -5.95
C GLY A 139 15.10 -22.00 -4.96
N GLU A 140 15.05 -21.61 -3.68
CA GLU A 140 15.95 -22.14 -2.65
C GLU A 140 15.71 -23.64 -2.42
N GLN A 141 16.79 -24.41 -2.30
CA GLN A 141 16.71 -25.81 -1.92
C GLN A 141 16.61 -25.92 -0.40
N VAL A 142 15.50 -26.45 0.09
CA VAL A 142 15.28 -26.75 1.52
C VAL A 142 15.43 -28.23 1.75
N ASN A 143 16.18 -28.58 2.79
CA ASN A 143 16.56 -29.95 3.07
C ASN A 143 15.64 -30.56 4.13
N ILE A 144 15.17 -31.78 3.91
CA ILE A 144 14.54 -32.60 4.95
C ILE A 144 15.29 -33.93 5.03
N LYS A 145 15.77 -34.22 6.24
CA LYS A 145 16.45 -35.48 6.57
C LYS A 145 15.48 -36.40 7.29
N THR A 146 15.58 -37.70 7.04
CA THR A 146 14.95 -38.74 7.84
C THR A 146 15.97 -39.80 8.24
N THR A 147 15.90 -40.29 9.47
CA THR A 147 16.70 -41.42 9.95
C THR A 147 15.76 -42.52 10.43
N PHE A 148 16.16 -43.77 10.28
CA PHE A 148 15.46 -44.93 10.80
C PHE A 148 16.31 -45.61 11.86
N HIS A 149 15.69 -45.93 12.99
CA HIS A 149 16.33 -46.55 14.14
C HIS A 149 15.60 -47.81 14.58
N ASP A 150 16.34 -48.75 15.17
CA ASP A 150 15.75 -49.82 15.95
C ASP A 150 15.21 -49.32 17.32
N LYS A 151 14.68 -50.24 18.14
CA LYS A 151 14.12 -49.91 19.45
C LYS A 151 15.17 -49.40 20.45
N ASP A 152 16.43 -49.77 20.26
CA ASP A 152 17.55 -49.45 21.16
C ASP A 152 18.24 -48.14 20.76
N GLY A 153 17.80 -47.54 19.65
CA GLY A 153 18.22 -46.24 19.17
C GLY A 153 19.35 -46.27 18.16
N VAL A 154 19.77 -47.45 17.70
CA VAL A 154 20.79 -47.59 16.67
C VAL A 154 20.24 -47.10 15.34
N GLU A 155 20.89 -46.10 14.74
CA GLU A 155 20.57 -45.67 13.36
C GLU A 155 20.95 -46.77 12.37
N ILE A 156 20.00 -47.23 11.56
CA ILE A 156 20.22 -48.28 10.57
C ILE A 156 20.40 -47.70 9.17
N VAL A 157 19.58 -46.70 8.81
CA VAL A 157 19.61 -46.05 7.50
C VAL A 157 19.07 -44.62 7.61
N ASN A 158 19.52 -43.75 6.71
CA ASN A 158 19.01 -42.40 6.58
C ASN A 158 18.73 -42.07 5.11
N ASP A 159 17.91 -41.05 4.91
CA ASP A 159 17.73 -40.43 3.61
C ASP A 159 17.73 -38.91 3.78
N ASN A 160 18.19 -38.24 2.74
CA ASN A 160 18.27 -36.80 2.74
C ASN A 160 17.88 -36.24 1.37
N LYS A 161 16.90 -35.32 1.36
CA LYS A 161 16.36 -34.78 0.11
C LYS A 161 16.20 -33.27 0.15
N ASN A 162 16.56 -32.67 -0.98
CA ASN A 162 16.29 -31.27 -1.24
C ASN A 162 14.93 -31.11 -1.93
N PHE A 163 14.18 -30.14 -1.46
CA PHE A 163 12.91 -29.70 -2.02
C PHE A 163 13.08 -28.25 -2.48
N THR A 164 12.57 -27.93 -3.67
CA THR A 164 12.62 -26.56 -4.18
C THR A 164 11.51 -25.73 -3.55
N ALA A 165 11.84 -24.64 -2.88
CA ALA A 165 10.85 -23.69 -2.38
C ALA A 165 10.25 -22.87 -3.54
N ALA A 166 8.97 -22.51 -3.43
CA ALA A 166 8.30 -21.57 -4.32
C ALA A 166 7.85 -20.34 -3.53
N GLY A 167 8.11 -19.16 -4.09
CA GLY A 167 7.66 -17.88 -3.57
C GLY A 167 6.66 -17.22 -4.50
N TYR A 168 5.91 -16.27 -3.96
CA TYR A 168 5.12 -15.34 -4.73
C TYR A 168 5.95 -14.12 -5.11
N VAL A 169 5.45 -13.39 -6.10
CA VAL A 169 6.02 -12.10 -6.47
C VAL A 169 5.48 -10.99 -5.56
N ALA A 170 6.07 -9.82 -5.68
CA ALA A 170 5.59 -8.60 -5.06
C ALA A 170 5.37 -7.54 -6.12
N GLY A 171 4.24 -6.84 -6.09
CA GLY A 171 3.92 -5.79 -7.05
C GLY A 171 2.67 -5.01 -6.69
N ILE A 172 2.26 -4.08 -7.54
CA ILE A 172 1.01 -3.34 -7.35
C ILE A 172 -0.17 -4.28 -7.62
N GLU A 173 -1.16 -4.26 -6.74
CA GLU A 173 -2.47 -4.87 -6.98
C GLU A 173 -3.23 -4.03 -8.04
N GLY A 174 -3.31 -4.56 -9.26
CA GLY A 174 -3.97 -3.93 -10.41
C GLY A 174 -3.47 -4.49 -11.75
N ASN A 175 -4.13 -4.13 -12.86
CA ASN A 175 -3.84 -4.62 -14.22
C ASN A 175 -2.39 -4.40 -14.66
N ASP A 176 -1.73 -5.50 -15.04
CA ASP A 176 -0.39 -5.54 -15.64
C ASP A 176 -0.51 -5.39 -17.16
N ASN A 177 -0.96 -4.23 -17.64
CA ASN A 177 -1.31 -4.03 -19.05
C ASN A 177 -0.50 -2.93 -19.76
N SER A 178 0.63 -2.49 -19.22
CA SER A 178 1.47 -1.41 -19.79
C SER A 178 0.76 -0.05 -20.04
N GLN A 179 -0.54 0.11 -19.73
CA GLN A 179 -1.31 1.37 -19.77
C GLN A 179 -2.54 1.46 -18.82
N THR A 180 -2.60 2.60 -18.11
CA THR A 180 -3.76 3.45 -17.73
C THR A 180 -4.96 2.94 -16.93
N ASN A 181 -4.91 1.84 -16.17
CA ASN A 181 -5.77 1.75 -14.97
C ASN A 181 -4.91 1.82 -13.69
N PRO A 182 -4.23 2.96 -13.47
CA PRO A 182 -3.36 3.13 -12.33
C PRO A 182 -4.18 3.00 -11.04
N ARG A 183 -3.57 2.47 -9.99
CA ARG A 183 -4.21 2.44 -8.67
C ARG A 183 -4.12 3.83 -8.04
N GLN A 184 -5.23 4.35 -7.54
CA GLN A 184 -5.25 5.64 -6.86
C GLN A 184 -4.47 5.55 -5.54
N MET A 185 -3.58 6.52 -5.29
CA MET A 185 -2.68 6.52 -4.12
C MET A 185 -3.30 7.16 -2.86
N GLY A 186 -4.48 7.78 -2.98
CA GLY A 186 -5.17 8.51 -1.89
C GLY A 186 -6.27 9.43 -2.44
N TYR A 187 -6.87 10.27 -1.61
CA TYR A 187 -7.81 11.31 -2.07
C TYR A 187 -7.09 12.33 -2.98
N GLY A 188 -7.84 12.97 -3.88
CA GLY A 188 -7.29 14.04 -4.71
C GLY A 188 -6.70 15.17 -3.85
N GLU A 189 -5.58 15.72 -4.29
CA GLU A 189 -4.89 16.82 -3.62
C GLU A 189 -5.46 18.15 -4.10
N THR A 190 -5.82 19.02 -3.16
CA THR A 190 -6.19 20.40 -3.50
C THR A 190 -4.94 21.27 -3.38
N ILE A 191 -4.62 22.00 -4.45
CA ILE A 191 -3.47 22.92 -4.51
C ILE A 191 -3.95 24.34 -4.73
N VAL A 192 -3.12 25.32 -4.36
CA VAL A 192 -3.49 26.75 -4.38
C VAL A 192 -2.56 27.60 -5.21
N ASP A 193 -2.78 28.91 -5.23
CA ASP A 193 -2.02 29.89 -6.02
C ASP A 193 -0.50 29.79 -5.84
N ALA A 194 0.01 29.44 -4.65
CA ALA A 194 1.45 29.29 -4.41
C ALA A 194 2.06 28.03 -5.03
N ASP A 195 1.23 27.02 -5.30
CA ASP A 195 1.61 25.70 -5.80
C ASP A 195 1.56 25.59 -7.33
N VAL A 196 1.04 26.63 -7.99
CA VAL A 196 0.84 26.68 -9.43
C VAL A 196 1.56 27.87 -10.05
N ASP A 197 1.66 27.87 -11.38
CA ASP A 197 2.13 29.04 -12.13
C ASP A 197 1.06 30.15 -12.17
N SER A 198 1.42 31.32 -12.68
CA SER A 198 0.50 32.46 -12.78
C SER A 198 -0.72 32.22 -13.68
N THR A 199 -0.70 31.16 -14.52
CA THR A 199 -1.85 30.75 -15.33
C THR A 199 -2.77 29.78 -14.59
N HIS A 200 -2.33 29.26 -13.45
CA HIS A 200 -2.99 28.22 -12.65
C HIS A 200 -3.23 26.91 -13.41
N THR A 201 -2.48 26.66 -14.48
CA THR A 201 -2.62 25.44 -15.30
C THR A 201 -1.45 24.48 -15.10
N LYS A 202 -0.33 24.96 -14.57
CA LYS A 202 0.89 24.17 -14.35
C LYS A 202 1.34 24.28 -12.91
N PHE A 203 2.04 23.26 -12.43
CA PHE A 203 2.67 23.32 -11.11
C PHE A 203 3.77 24.38 -11.07
N SER A 204 3.89 25.03 -9.91
CA SER A 204 5.03 25.85 -9.55
C SER A 204 6.29 24.98 -9.47
N PRO A 205 7.46 25.46 -9.93
CA PRO A 205 8.72 24.70 -9.81
C PRO A 205 9.14 24.40 -8.37
N ASN A 206 8.57 25.12 -7.40
CA ASN A 206 8.82 24.88 -5.98
C ASN A 206 7.82 23.91 -5.35
N TYR A 207 6.76 23.53 -6.06
CA TYR A 207 5.74 22.64 -5.53
C TYR A 207 6.30 21.22 -5.38
N GLN A 208 6.11 20.68 -4.18
CA GLN A 208 6.58 19.35 -3.82
C GLN A 208 5.42 18.56 -3.24
N ASN A 209 5.43 17.26 -3.47
CA ASN A 209 4.41 16.40 -2.90
C ASN A 209 4.97 15.02 -2.58
N ASP A 210 4.47 14.43 -1.51
CA ASP A 210 4.83 13.08 -1.09
C ASP A 210 3.97 12.04 -1.81
N ILE A 211 4.66 11.06 -2.38
CA ILE A 211 4.09 10.01 -3.22
C ILE A 211 4.31 8.67 -2.51
N THR A 212 3.21 8.02 -2.11
CA THR A 212 3.23 6.70 -1.46
C THR A 212 2.16 5.75 -2.00
N PHE A 213 2.52 4.47 -2.15
CA PHE A 213 1.64 3.40 -2.66
C PHE A 213 1.96 2.08 -1.98
N SER A 214 1.09 1.08 -2.13
CA SER A 214 1.31 -0.27 -1.59
C SER A 214 1.90 -1.20 -2.65
N ILE A 215 2.95 -1.92 -2.26
CA ILE A 215 3.42 -3.13 -2.94
C ILE A 215 2.92 -4.33 -2.14
N MET A 216 2.24 -5.24 -2.81
CA MET A 216 1.56 -6.40 -2.23
C MET A 216 2.21 -7.72 -2.65
N ASN A 217 2.22 -8.69 -1.75
CA ASN A 217 2.56 -10.08 -2.01
C ASN A 217 1.44 -10.79 -2.76
N GLY A 218 1.74 -11.49 -3.85
CA GLY A 218 0.71 -12.22 -4.57
C GLY A 218 1.18 -13.13 -5.68
N LYS A 219 0.27 -14.02 -6.10
CA LYS A 219 0.51 -14.92 -7.23
C LYS A 219 0.61 -14.14 -8.54
N LYS A 220 1.39 -14.66 -9.50
CA LYS A 220 1.26 -14.33 -10.92
C LYS A 220 -0.12 -14.80 -11.41
N ASN A 221 -0.88 -13.99 -12.13
CA ASN A 221 -2.00 -14.52 -12.92
C ASN A 221 -1.46 -15.01 -14.28
N ALA A 222 -1.93 -16.16 -14.76
CA ALA A 222 -1.25 -17.03 -15.73
C ALA A 222 -0.88 -16.40 -17.10
N THR A 223 -1.36 -15.19 -17.38
CA THR A 223 -1.10 -14.41 -18.58
C THR A 223 -1.04 -12.93 -18.18
N ASN A 224 0.17 -12.40 -17.94
CA ASN A 224 0.48 -10.99 -17.63
C ASN A 224 -0.70 -10.16 -17.06
N GLY A 225 -1.19 -10.55 -15.88
CA GLY A 225 -2.34 -9.94 -15.22
C GLY A 225 -2.11 -9.76 -13.72
N GLU A 226 -3.02 -9.04 -13.08
CA GLU A 226 -2.90 -8.46 -11.72
C GLU A 226 -2.24 -9.35 -10.66
N VAL A 227 -1.51 -8.72 -9.73
CA VAL A 227 -1.06 -9.38 -8.50
C VAL A 227 -2.28 -9.69 -7.62
N ARG A 228 -2.63 -10.97 -7.48
CA ARG A 228 -3.66 -11.41 -6.52
C ARG A 228 -3.06 -11.54 -5.13
N VAL A 229 -3.48 -10.67 -4.21
CA VAL A 229 -2.97 -10.61 -2.84
C VAL A 229 -3.17 -11.95 -2.10
N VAL A 230 -2.12 -12.41 -1.42
CA VAL A 230 -2.16 -13.54 -0.50
C VAL A 230 -1.39 -13.17 0.77
N TYR A 231 -2.09 -13.19 1.92
CA TYR A 231 -1.56 -12.63 3.16
C TYR A 231 -0.57 -13.55 3.90
N SER A 232 -0.78 -14.86 3.84
CA SER A 232 -0.09 -15.83 4.70
C SER A 232 0.88 -16.76 3.97
N GLU A 233 0.97 -16.69 2.64
CA GLU A 233 1.73 -17.64 1.82
C GLU A 233 2.63 -16.90 0.83
N GLY A 234 3.70 -17.57 0.40
CA GLY A 234 4.58 -17.14 -0.67
C GLY A 234 5.44 -15.92 -0.33
N LEU A 235 5.59 -15.53 0.94
CA LEU A 235 6.42 -14.40 1.35
C LEU A 235 7.91 -14.77 1.21
N ASP A 236 8.44 -14.58 0.00
CA ASP A 236 9.85 -14.72 -0.35
C ASP A 236 10.72 -13.77 0.50
N LYS A 237 11.85 -14.25 1.02
CA LYS A 237 12.82 -13.47 1.81
C LYS A 237 13.57 -12.41 1.00
N ARG A 238 13.66 -12.56 -0.33
CA ARG A 238 14.43 -11.67 -1.19
C ARG A 238 13.87 -10.25 -1.12
N PRO A 239 14.73 -9.21 -1.11
CA PRO A 239 14.29 -7.83 -1.27
C PRO A 239 13.51 -7.64 -2.57
N VAL A 240 12.67 -6.60 -2.60
CA VAL A 240 11.95 -6.18 -3.80
C VAL A 240 12.59 -4.90 -4.32
N ARG A 241 13.13 -4.95 -5.54
CA ARG A 241 13.53 -3.75 -6.27
C ARG A 241 12.29 -3.06 -6.79
N VAL A 242 12.10 -1.80 -6.42
CA VAL A 242 11.04 -0.94 -6.92
C VAL A 242 11.67 0.12 -7.80
N THR A 243 11.23 0.20 -9.05
CA THR A 243 11.60 1.23 -10.02
C THR A 243 10.36 2.05 -10.36
N VAL A 244 10.42 3.37 -10.21
CA VAL A 244 9.32 4.28 -10.55
C VAL A 244 9.79 5.20 -11.67
N THR A 245 8.99 5.32 -12.73
CA THR A 245 9.20 6.33 -13.78
C THR A 245 8.54 7.64 -13.35
N LEU A 246 9.32 8.71 -13.33
CA LEU A 246 8.85 10.03 -12.96
C LEU A 246 8.29 10.78 -14.18
N PRO A 247 7.37 11.74 -14.01
CA PRO A 247 6.94 12.63 -15.08
C PRO A 247 8.15 13.31 -15.74
N SER A 248 8.14 13.45 -17.07
CA SER A 248 9.28 13.98 -17.84
C SER A 248 9.73 15.39 -17.42
N THR A 249 8.81 16.17 -16.86
CA THR A 249 9.05 17.53 -16.37
C THR A 249 9.40 17.58 -14.88
N SER A 250 9.45 16.45 -14.17
CA SER A 250 9.83 16.44 -12.74
C SER A 250 11.32 16.69 -12.55
N VAL A 251 11.68 17.27 -11.40
CA VAL A 251 13.07 17.46 -10.99
C VAL A 251 13.33 16.56 -9.78
N TRP A 252 14.26 15.62 -9.92
CA TRP A 252 14.68 14.79 -8.80
C TRP A 252 15.62 15.57 -7.87
N ASP A 253 15.28 15.60 -6.58
CA ASP A 253 16.11 16.19 -5.53
C ASP A 253 16.43 15.15 -4.46
N ALA A 254 17.65 14.62 -4.51
CA ALA A 254 18.12 13.59 -3.57
C ALA A 254 18.31 14.11 -2.13
N SER A 255 18.32 15.43 -1.91
CA SER A 255 18.49 16.02 -0.57
C SER A 255 17.20 16.00 0.27
N LEU A 256 16.05 15.74 -0.35
CA LEU A 256 14.78 15.66 0.36
C LEU A 256 14.72 14.43 1.28
N PRO A 257 14.12 14.53 2.49
CA PRO A 257 14.14 13.46 3.48
C PRO A 257 13.61 12.11 2.97
N ASN A 258 12.49 12.13 2.22
CA ASN A 258 11.87 10.91 1.69
C ASN A 258 12.60 10.32 0.48
N ASN A 259 13.58 11.04 -0.07
CA ASN A 259 14.35 10.60 -1.24
C ASN A 259 15.64 9.85 -0.86
N ALA A 260 15.93 9.72 0.44
CA ALA A 260 17.08 8.99 0.94
C ALA A 260 17.10 7.52 0.50
N GLY A 261 18.23 7.10 -0.07
CA GLY A 261 18.47 5.73 -0.53
C GLY A 261 17.79 5.35 -1.86
N TRP A 262 17.12 6.30 -2.52
CA TRP A 262 16.68 6.13 -3.91
C TRP A 262 17.81 6.50 -4.88
N THR A 263 18.01 5.69 -5.91
CA THR A 263 18.97 5.96 -6.99
C THR A 263 18.22 6.51 -8.19
N TYR A 264 18.58 7.72 -8.64
CA TYR A 264 17.99 8.35 -9.83
C TYR A 264 18.81 8.04 -11.09
N ASN A 265 18.11 7.69 -12.16
CA ASN A 265 18.65 7.52 -13.50
C ASN A 265 18.00 8.55 -14.44
N SER A 266 18.81 9.50 -14.92
CA SER A 266 18.36 10.59 -15.78
C SER A 266 18.04 10.17 -17.21
N ALA A 267 18.60 9.06 -17.71
CA ALA A 267 18.36 8.61 -19.09
C ALA A 267 16.91 8.10 -19.26
N ASP A 268 16.41 7.39 -18.25
CA ASP A 268 15.07 6.81 -18.25
C ASP A 268 14.07 7.61 -17.38
N ASN A 269 14.56 8.67 -16.72
CA ASN A 269 13.84 9.43 -15.71
C ASN A 269 13.18 8.54 -14.63
N THR A 270 13.97 7.62 -14.09
CA THR A 270 13.50 6.64 -13.09
C THR A 270 14.21 6.79 -11.76
N ILE A 271 13.52 6.42 -10.70
CA ILE A 271 14.12 6.20 -9.37
C ILE A 271 14.02 4.73 -9.01
N THR A 272 15.06 4.17 -8.40
CA THR A 272 15.09 2.76 -7.99
C THR A 272 15.56 2.61 -6.55
N LYS A 273 14.92 1.70 -5.80
CA LYS A 273 15.33 1.33 -4.44
C LYS A 273 14.94 -0.12 -4.13
N ASP A 274 15.79 -0.81 -3.38
CA ASP A 274 15.51 -2.16 -2.91
C ASP A 274 14.90 -2.10 -1.50
N PHE A 275 13.76 -2.75 -1.33
CA PHE A 275 13.01 -2.80 -0.08
C PHE A 275 13.11 -4.19 0.54
N THR A 276 13.55 -4.26 1.79
CA THR A 276 13.45 -5.48 2.60
C THR A 276 12.00 -5.69 2.98
N ARG A 277 11.49 -6.90 2.75
CA ARG A 277 10.11 -7.26 3.06
C ARG A 277 9.97 -7.57 4.54
N THR A 278 8.96 -7.00 5.17
CA THR A 278 8.60 -7.25 6.58
C THR A 278 7.23 -7.90 6.74
N GLY A 279 6.48 -8.04 5.64
CA GLY A 279 5.16 -8.64 5.63
C GLY A 279 4.62 -8.78 4.20
N TYR A 280 3.31 -9.00 4.09
CA TYR A 280 2.62 -9.13 2.80
C TYR A 280 2.48 -7.80 2.05
N GLU A 281 2.58 -6.67 2.75
CA GLU A 281 2.49 -5.33 2.19
C GLU A 281 3.63 -4.47 2.72
N PHE A 282 4.18 -3.60 1.88
CA PHE A 282 5.00 -2.47 2.31
C PHE A 282 4.72 -1.26 1.41
N ARG A 283 5.09 -0.07 1.89
CA ARG A 283 4.78 1.19 1.22
C ARG A 283 6.04 1.99 0.89
N PRO A 284 6.45 2.04 -0.39
CA PRO A 284 7.42 3.02 -0.84
C PRO A 284 6.91 4.45 -0.58
N LEU A 285 7.85 5.34 -0.29
CA LEU A 285 7.61 6.77 -0.12
C LEU A 285 8.77 7.53 -0.79
N PHE A 286 8.44 8.58 -1.53
CA PHE A 286 9.38 9.54 -2.09
C PHE A 286 8.69 10.91 -2.24
N THR A 287 9.47 11.98 -2.27
CA THR A 287 8.97 13.33 -2.54
C THR A 287 9.32 13.72 -3.98
N ILE A 288 8.33 14.14 -4.74
CA ILE A 288 8.50 14.65 -6.10
C ILE A 288 8.50 16.18 -6.10
N LYS A 289 9.38 16.80 -6.89
CA LYS A 289 9.25 18.21 -7.30
C LYS A 289 8.76 18.24 -8.74
N TYR A 290 7.66 18.94 -8.98
CA TYR A 290 7.15 19.10 -10.34
C TYR A 290 7.84 20.30 -10.99
N GLY A 291 8.53 20.10 -12.11
CA GLY A 291 9.20 21.19 -12.81
C GLY A 291 8.24 22.02 -13.66
N THR A 292 8.76 23.13 -14.17
CA THR A 292 8.05 24.08 -15.03
C THR A 292 7.53 23.36 -16.28
N GLY A 293 6.22 23.38 -16.50
CA GLY A 293 5.59 22.73 -17.66
C GLY A 293 4.72 21.53 -17.32
N THR A 294 4.79 21.02 -16.08
CA THR A 294 3.89 19.95 -15.64
C THR A 294 2.48 20.50 -15.45
N THR A 295 1.50 19.99 -16.20
CA THR A 295 0.09 20.40 -16.08
C THR A 295 -0.50 19.93 -14.75
N VAL A 296 -1.28 20.79 -14.10
CA VAL A 296 -2.10 20.42 -12.93
C VAL A 296 -3.19 19.44 -13.35
N GLY A 297 -3.32 18.35 -12.61
CA GLY A 297 -4.25 17.27 -12.92
C GLY A 297 -3.65 15.94 -12.56
N ARG A 298 -4.17 14.86 -13.14
CA ARG A 298 -3.69 13.49 -12.89
C ARG A 298 -2.22 13.34 -13.24
N GLN A 299 -1.40 12.99 -12.24
CA GLN A 299 -0.02 12.58 -12.41
C GLN A 299 0.07 11.07 -12.24
N THR A 300 0.57 10.38 -13.27
CA THR A 300 0.70 8.92 -13.30
C THR A 300 2.17 8.54 -13.20
N PHE A 301 2.47 7.55 -12.37
CA PHE A 301 3.79 7.01 -12.14
C PHE A 301 3.79 5.53 -12.50
N PRO A 302 4.36 5.15 -13.66
CA PRO A 302 4.66 3.77 -13.96
C PRO A 302 5.59 3.19 -12.89
N VAL A 303 5.30 1.95 -12.46
CA VAL A 303 6.08 1.25 -11.44
C VAL A 303 6.40 -0.14 -11.94
N LYS A 304 7.66 -0.51 -11.78
CA LYS A 304 8.16 -1.86 -12.02
C LYS A 304 8.73 -2.41 -10.73
N THR A 305 8.49 -3.68 -10.49
CA THR A 305 8.97 -4.40 -9.30
C THR A 305 9.58 -5.73 -9.69
N ALA A 306 10.63 -6.17 -8.99
CA ALA A 306 11.22 -7.50 -9.16
C ALA A 306 11.87 -7.96 -7.85
N LEU A 307 11.92 -9.26 -7.61
CA LEU A 307 12.73 -9.82 -6.53
C LEU A 307 14.22 -9.69 -6.85
N VAL A 308 15.03 -9.46 -5.83
CA VAL A 308 16.48 -9.25 -5.96
C VAL A 308 17.22 -10.52 -5.58
N ASN A 309 18.07 -11.00 -6.47
CA ASN A 309 18.93 -12.16 -6.25
C ASN A 309 20.07 -11.83 -5.29
N THR A 310 20.75 -12.86 -4.79
CA THR A 310 21.88 -12.71 -3.85
C THR A 310 23.04 -11.90 -4.44
N ASP A 311 23.19 -11.89 -5.76
CA ASP A 311 24.21 -11.11 -6.49
C ASP A 311 23.81 -9.64 -6.73
N GLY A 312 22.63 -9.21 -6.24
CA GLY A 312 22.09 -7.86 -6.43
C GLY A 312 21.38 -7.62 -7.77
N SER A 313 21.31 -8.63 -8.64
CA SER A 313 20.55 -8.56 -9.89
C SER A 313 19.04 -8.67 -9.65
N ALA A 314 18.24 -8.06 -10.52
CA ALA A 314 16.80 -8.24 -10.52
C ALA A 314 16.42 -9.56 -11.23
N ASP A 315 15.56 -10.37 -10.60
CA ASP A 315 15.02 -11.59 -11.19
C ASP A 315 13.89 -11.25 -12.16
N SER A 316 14.20 -11.24 -13.45
CA SER A 316 13.26 -10.88 -14.52
C SER A 316 12.03 -11.80 -14.59
N THR A 317 12.10 -13.04 -14.07
CA THR A 317 10.95 -13.95 -14.04
C THR A 317 9.87 -13.50 -13.03
N THR A 318 10.28 -12.66 -12.08
CA THR A 318 9.44 -12.10 -11.02
C THR A 318 8.98 -10.68 -11.30
N GLU A 319 9.39 -10.10 -12.44
CA GLU A 319 9.09 -8.71 -12.79
C GLU A 319 7.59 -8.44 -12.91
N ARG A 320 7.09 -7.40 -12.26
CA ARG A 320 5.71 -6.92 -12.41
C ARG A 320 5.68 -5.45 -12.73
N ASN A 321 4.87 -5.10 -13.73
CA ASN A 321 4.61 -3.74 -14.12
C ASN A 321 3.23 -3.30 -13.61
N GLY A 322 3.11 -2.02 -13.34
CA GLY A 322 1.88 -1.41 -12.88
C GLY A 322 1.99 0.11 -12.97
N SER A 323 0.97 0.80 -12.51
CA SER A 323 1.01 2.26 -12.41
C SER A 323 0.21 2.73 -11.23
N VAL A 324 0.62 3.86 -10.68
CA VAL A 324 -0.08 4.55 -9.59
C VAL A 324 -0.33 5.99 -10.00
N PHE A 325 -1.37 6.62 -9.46
CA PHE A 325 -1.67 8.00 -9.79
C PHE A 325 -2.09 8.83 -8.60
N LYS A 326 -1.88 10.14 -8.73
CA LYS A 326 -2.39 11.17 -7.83
C LYS A 326 -3.07 12.27 -8.62
N ASP A 327 -4.31 12.58 -8.25
CA ASP A 327 -5.09 13.66 -8.87
C ASP A 327 -4.84 14.96 -8.10
N TYR A 328 -4.65 16.05 -8.85
CA TYR A 328 -4.48 17.39 -8.30
C TYR A 328 -5.57 18.31 -8.85
N SER A 329 -6.18 19.10 -7.98
CA SER A 329 -7.20 20.09 -8.33
C SER A 329 -6.78 21.45 -7.80
N TYR A 330 -6.65 22.42 -8.70
CA TYR A 330 -6.38 23.80 -8.31
C TYR A 330 -7.65 24.47 -7.78
N VAL A 331 -7.50 25.21 -6.68
CA VAL A 331 -8.51 26.15 -6.18
C VAL A 331 -7.88 27.51 -5.97
N ARG A 332 -8.57 28.56 -6.42
CA ARG A 332 -8.13 29.93 -6.20
C ARG A 332 -8.24 30.30 -4.73
N LYS A 333 -7.21 30.97 -4.21
CA LYS A 333 -7.16 31.39 -2.81
C LYS A 333 -8.21 32.45 -2.50
N LEU A 334 -8.32 33.46 -3.36
CA LEU A 334 -9.41 34.43 -3.31
C LEU A 334 -10.66 33.79 -3.92
N LYS A 335 -11.69 33.60 -3.10
CA LYS A 335 -12.97 33.03 -3.54
C LYS A 335 -14.08 34.03 -3.29
N GLY A 336 -14.96 34.17 -4.29
CA GLY A 336 -16.19 34.94 -4.18
C GLY A 336 -17.41 34.06 -4.42
N ASN A 337 -18.44 34.28 -3.61
CA ASN A 337 -19.73 33.59 -3.72
C ASN A 337 -20.86 34.63 -3.69
N LYS A 338 -21.94 34.38 -4.44
CA LYS A 338 -23.17 35.18 -4.39
C LYS A 338 -24.26 34.43 -3.66
N TYR A 339 -24.85 35.06 -2.65
CA TYR A 339 -25.94 34.51 -1.85
C TYR A 339 -27.18 35.40 -2.01
N HIS A 340 -28.34 34.80 -2.25
CA HIS A 340 -29.59 35.52 -2.05
C HIS A 340 -29.89 35.55 -0.54
N LEU A 341 -30.14 36.73 0.02
CA LEU A 341 -30.22 36.92 1.48
C LEU A 341 -31.52 36.39 2.10
N ARG A 342 -32.61 36.37 1.33
CA ARG A 342 -33.92 35.84 1.79
C ARG A 342 -34.25 34.40 1.37
N TYR A 343 -33.88 33.99 0.16
CA TYR A 343 -34.36 32.74 -0.45
C TYR A 343 -33.17 31.83 -0.82
N ASN A 344 -33.26 30.55 -0.49
CA ASN A 344 -32.17 29.59 -0.75
C ASN A 344 -32.27 28.84 -2.09
N TYR A 345 -33.48 28.64 -2.63
CA TYR A 345 -33.69 27.75 -3.80
C TYR A 345 -34.70 28.25 -4.84
N ALA A 346 -35.69 29.04 -4.43
CA ALA A 346 -36.72 29.57 -5.32
C ALA A 346 -36.87 31.07 -5.07
N VAL A 347 -36.49 31.88 -6.05
CA VAL A 347 -36.58 33.34 -6.01
C VAL A 347 -37.88 33.74 -6.71
N PRO A 348 -38.82 34.42 -6.03
CA PRO A 348 -40.01 34.98 -6.68
C PRO A 348 -39.60 35.95 -7.79
N VAL A 349 -40.24 35.90 -8.96
CA VAL A 349 -39.83 36.66 -10.16
C VAL A 349 -40.79 37.81 -10.51
N LYS A 350 -41.72 38.17 -9.61
CA LYS A 350 -42.66 39.27 -9.90
C LYS A 350 -41.98 40.62 -9.67
N GLU A 351 -42.29 41.60 -10.53
CA GLU A 351 -41.73 42.95 -10.53
C GLU A 351 -41.93 43.72 -9.23
N GLU A 352 -42.91 43.37 -8.41
CA GLU A 352 -43.15 43.98 -7.10
C GLU A 352 -42.11 43.61 -6.03
N TYR A 353 -41.36 42.52 -6.24
CA TYR A 353 -40.38 42.05 -5.26
C TYR A 353 -39.02 42.73 -5.43
N LYS A 354 -38.46 43.09 -4.29
CA LYS A 354 -37.05 43.44 -4.16
C LYS A 354 -36.26 42.21 -3.71
N HIS A 355 -35.06 42.07 -4.24
CA HIS A 355 -34.16 40.96 -4.01
C HIS A 355 -32.84 41.47 -3.47
N ALA A 356 -32.43 40.93 -2.34
CA ALA A 356 -31.19 41.29 -1.69
C ALA A 356 -30.16 40.17 -1.89
N TYR A 357 -28.97 40.53 -2.34
CA TYR A 357 -27.86 39.60 -2.56
C TYR A 357 -26.62 40.07 -1.79
N LEU A 358 -25.82 39.09 -1.35
CA LEU A 358 -24.48 39.30 -0.81
C LEU A 358 -23.47 38.67 -1.76
N ILE A 359 -22.60 39.50 -2.32
CA ILE A 359 -21.44 39.10 -3.10
C ILE A 359 -20.25 39.15 -2.18
N THR A 360 -19.73 37.98 -1.82
CA THR A 360 -18.65 37.83 -0.84
C THR A 360 -17.29 37.77 -1.51
N ALA A 361 -16.27 38.09 -0.73
CA ALA A 361 -14.88 37.76 -1.00
C ALA A 361 -14.24 37.24 0.29
N GLY A 362 -13.45 36.17 0.16
CA GLY A 362 -12.83 35.47 1.28
C GLY A 362 -11.63 34.65 0.86
N GLN A 363 -11.02 33.99 1.84
CA GLN A 363 -9.95 33.02 1.63
C GLN A 363 -10.50 31.59 1.57
N TYR A 364 -10.12 30.85 0.55
CA TYR A 364 -10.42 29.43 0.38
C TYR A 364 -9.14 28.64 0.06
N TRP A 365 -8.94 27.53 0.75
CA TRP A 365 -7.76 26.66 0.61
C TRP A 365 -8.17 25.19 0.47
N GLY A 366 -9.36 24.94 -0.10
CA GLY A 366 -9.96 23.62 -0.12
C GLY A 366 -10.65 23.27 1.20
N THR A 367 -10.76 21.97 1.47
CA THR A 367 -11.45 21.40 2.65
C THR A 367 -10.64 21.50 3.95
N THR A 368 -9.37 21.88 3.88
CA THR A 368 -8.47 22.00 5.04
C THR A 368 -8.41 23.45 5.51
N VAL A 369 -8.62 23.69 6.81
CA VAL A 369 -8.43 25.00 7.43
C VAL A 369 -6.93 25.27 7.55
N VAL A 370 -6.47 26.37 6.96
CA VAL A 370 -5.05 26.77 6.98
C VAL A 370 -4.87 28.00 7.86
N GLN A 371 -3.77 28.05 8.62
CA GLN A 371 -3.40 29.17 9.48
C GLN A 371 -2.34 30.06 8.82
N ASN A 372 -2.24 31.32 9.25
CA ASN A 372 -1.23 32.28 8.81
C ASN A 372 -1.23 32.54 7.29
N THR A 373 -2.43 32.57 6.69
CA THR A 373 -2.61 32.80 5.25
C THR A 373 -3.24 34.16 4.99
N THR A 374 -2.78 34.83 3.94
CA THR A 374 -3.32 36.14 3.52
C THR A 374 -3.67 36.20 2.04
N THR A 375 -4.80 36.78 1.65
CA THR A 375 -5.06 37.11 0.23
C THR A 375 -5.42 38.57 0.12
N THR A 376 -5.18 39.17 -1.05
CA THR A 376 -5.62 40.54 -1.33
C THR A 376 -6.88 40.55 -2.18
N LEU A 377 -7.64 41.63 -2.07
CA LEU A 377 -8.67 42.02 -3.04
C LEU A 377 -8.62 43.53 -3.24
N ASN A 378 -8.99 43.98 -4.44
CA ASN A 378 -9.19 45.40 -4.71
C ASN A 378 -10.64 45.74 -5.07
N THR A 379 -11.44 44.74 -5.45
CA THR A 379 -12.72 44.99 -6.07
C THR A 379 -13.68 43.82 -5.85
N ILE A 380 -14.97 44.14 -5.67
CA ILE A 380 -16.08 43.19 -5.73
C ILE A 380 -17.06 43.69 -6.79
N ILE A 381 -17.39 42.86 -7.78
CA ILE A 381 -18.27 43.24 -8.90
C ILE A 381 -19.51 42.34 -8.85
N ASP A 382 -20.69 42.94 -9.00
CA ASP A 382 -21.92 42.25 -9.33
C ASP A 382 -22.35 42.54 -10.77
N GLU A 383 -22.45 41.50 -11.58
CA GLU A 383 -22.93 41.55 -12.97
C GLU A 383 -24.27 40.80 -13.04
N PRO A 384 -25.41 41.47 -12.82
CA PRO A 384 -26.71 40.81 -12.87
C PRO A 384 -26.98 40.24 -14.27
N TRP A 385 -27.47 39.00 -14.32
CA TRP A 385 -27.84 38.33 -15.58
C TRP A 385 -29.03 39.01 -16.28
N SER A 386 -29.99 39.51 -15.49
CA SER A 386 -31.20 40.14 -15.99
C SER A 386 -31.21 41.63 -15.65
N PRO A 387 -31.69 42.48 -16.58
CA PRO A 387 -31.88 43.91 -16.30
C PRO A 387 -32.67 44.10 -15.00
N SER A 388 -32.13 44.93 -14.12
CA SER A 388 -32.72 45.22 -12.82
C SER A 388 -32.46 46.68 -12.44
N LEU A 389 -33.33 47.24 -11.60
CA LEU A 389 -33.08 48.50 -10.92
C LEU A 389 -32.35 48.22 -9.61
N PHE A 390 -31.22 48.87 -9.39
CA PHE A 390 -30.55 48.88 -8.08
C PHE A 390 -31.27 49.86 -7.17
N THR A 391 -31.63 49.40 -5.97
CA THR A 391 -32.50 50.12 -5.02
C THR A 391 -31.90 50.26 -3.63
N GLY A 392 -30.78 49.58 -3.37
CA GLY A 392 -30.03 49.70 -2.13
C GLY A 392 -28.71 48.93 -2.18
N TYR A 393 -27.84 49.21 -1.22
CA TYR A 393 -26.51 48.63 -1.13
C TYR A 393 -25.96 48.64 0.31
N GLY A 394 -24.81 48.01 0.51
CA GLY A 394 -24.02 48.14 1.74
C GLY A 394 -22.78 47.25 1.73
N ILE A 395 -21.94 47.39 2.75
CA ILE A 395 -20.74 46.57 2.92
C ILE A 395 -20.82 45.85 4.27
N ARG A 396 -20.53 44.55 4.29
CA ARG A 396 -20.37 43.76 5.52
C ARG A 396 -18.95 43.24 5.63
N VAL A 397 -18.36 43.37 6.81
CA VAL A 397 -17.00 42.93 7.13
C VAL A 397 -17.05 41.99 8.32
N GLN A 398 -16.46 40.81 8.18
CA GLN A 398 -16.42 39.83 9.25
C GLN A 398 -15.32 40.18 10.26
N ASN A 399 -15.70 40.18 11.54
CA ASN A 399 -14.82 40.53 12.64
C ASN A 399 -13.61 39.57 12.71
N GLY A 400 -12.41 40.13 12.88
CA GLY A 400 -11.16 39.37 12.99
C GLY A 400 -10.59 38.83 11.67
N TYR A 401 -11.12 39.23 10.52
CA TYR A 401 -10.56 38.88 9.20
C TYR A 401 -9.57 39.91 8.65
N PHE A 402 -9.53 41.10 9.24
CA PHE A 402 -8.69 42.22 8.83
C PHE A 402 -8.01 42.81 10.05
N ASP A 403 -6.76 43.25 9.92
CA ASP A 403 -6.09 44.05 10.94
C ASP A 403 -6.55 45.52 10.88
N ALA A 404 -6.08 46.33 11.84
CA ALA A 404 -6.48 47.74 11.93
C ALA A 404 -6.10 48.56 10.69
N ALA A 405 -4.97 48.24 10.03
CA ALA A 405 -4.53 48.95 8.83
C ALA A 405 -5.46 48.65 7.65
N ASN A 406 -5.81 47.37 7.45
CA ASN A 406 -6.71 46.94 6.38
C ASN A 406 -8.16 47.39 6.62
N LEU A 407 -8.61 47.44 7.87
CA LEU A 407 -9.90 48.05 8.21
C LEU A 407 -9.96 49.54 7.83
N ALA A 408 -8.85 50.27 7.96
CA ALA A 408 -8.76 51.67 7.50
C ALA A 408 -8.81 51.77 5.96
N LEU A 409 -8.13 50.87 5.23
CA LEU A 409 -8.20 50.81 3.77
C LEU A 409 -9.61 50.52 3.27
N ILE A 410 -10.37 49.65 3.95
CA ILE A 410 -11.78 49.36 3.58
C ILE A 410 -12.65 50.63 3.63
N THR A 411 -12.36 51.60 4.52
CA THR A 411 -13.12 52.87 4.56
C THR A 411 -12.90 53.76 3.34
N GLN A 412 -11.83 53.53 2.59
CA GLN A 412 -11.45 54.25 1.37
C GLN A 412 -11.91 53.44 0.16
N ASN A 413 -13.19 53.58 -0.16
CA ASN A 413 -13.83 52.83 -1.24
C ASN A 413 -14.76 53.69 -2.08
N LYS A 414 -15.14 53.18 -3.25
CA LYS A 414 -16.11 53.79 -4.16
C LYS A 414 -17.07 52.71 -4.65
N LEU A 415 -18.36 53.01 -4.59
CA LEU A 415 -19.38 52.22 -5.27
C LEU A 415 -19.65 52.86 -6.63
N ILE A 416 -19.44 52.09 -7.69
CA ILE A 416 -19.51 52.54 -9.08
C ILE A 416 -20.60 51.74 -9.77
N GLY A 417 -21.52 52.44 -10.43
CA GLY A 417 -22.48 51.86 -11.35
C GLY A 417 -21.96 52.00 -12.78
N VAL A 418 -22.03 50.93 -13.57
CA VAL A 418 -21.66 50.93 -14.98
C VAL A 418 -22.94 50.96 -15.82
N ASN A 419 -23.09 51.94 -16.69
CA ASN A 419 -24.25 52.06 -17.58
C ASN A 419 -24.15 51.09 -18.78
N ASP A 420 -25.23 50.95 -19.55
CA ASP A 420 -25.28 50.06 -20.72
C ASP A 420 -24.25 50.41 -21.79
N ASP A 421 -23.93 51.70 -21.94
CA ASP A 421 -22.91 52.22 -22.86
C ASP A 421 -21.47 52.06 -22.34
N GLY A 422 -21.30 51.51 -21.13
CA GLY A 422 -20.01 51.31 -20.47
C GLY A 422 -19.49 52.54 -19.72
N SER A 423 -20.21 53.66 -19.72
CA SER A 423 -19.84 54.82 -18.89
C SER A 423 -19.99 54.50 -17.40
N GLU A 424 -19.06 55.00 -16.59
CA GLU A 424 -19.04 54.79 -15.14
C GLU A 424 -19.62 55.99 -14.41
N GLU A 425 -20.44 55.72 -13.39
CA GLU A 425 -20.99 56.70 -12.46
C GLU A 425 -20.62 56.31 -11.03
N VAL A 426 -20.01 57.23 -10.29
CA VAL A 426 -19.78 57.04 -8.86
C VAL A 426 -21.10 57.22 -8.12
N ILE A 427 -21.65 56.12 -7.61
CA ILE A 427 -22.89 56.10 -6.80
C ILE A 427 -22.61 56.70 -5.42
N GLN A 428 -21.49 56.30 -4.81
CA GLN A 428 -21.11 56.75 -3.48
C GLN A 428 -19.59 56.61 -3.27
N THR A 429 -19.00 57.55 -2.53
CA THR A 429 -17.62 57.44 -2.02
C THR A 429 -17.65 57.14 -0.52
N ASN A 430 -16.62 56.44 -0.05
CA ASN A 430 -16.43 56.04 1.35
C ASN A 430 -17.69 55.37 1.93
N VAL A 431 -18.21 54.34 1.25
CA VAL A 431 -19.39 53.61 1.72
C VAL A 431 -19.06 53.01 3.10
N PRO A 432 -19.87 53.28 4.14
CA PRO A 432 -19.65 52.71 5.45
C PRO A 432 -19.90 51.20 5.43
N TYR A 433 -19.13 50.46 6.24
CA TYR A 433 -19.32 49.03 6.43
C TYR A 433 -19.88 48.70 7.81
N GLU A 434 -20.61 47.59 7.89
CA GLU A 434 -21.05 46.96 9.13
C GLU A 434 -20.07 45.85 9.52
N VAL A 435 -19.64 45.82 10.78
CA VAL A 435 -18.86 44.70 11.32
C VAL A 435 -19.81 43.62 11.86
N VAL A 436 -19.64 42.39 11.40
CA VAL A 436 -20.45 41.24 11.82
C VAL A 436 -19.59 40.13 12.43
N ASN A 437 -20.16 39.35 13.36
CA ASN A 437 -19.38 38.42 14.17
C ASN A 437 -19.36 36.97 13.66
N ASN A 438 -20.16 36.61 12.66
CA ASN A 438 -20.24 35.24 12.13
C ASN A 438 -20.88 35.19 10.74
N ASP A 439 -20.82 34.01 10.12
CA ASP A 439 -21.37 33.74 8.79
C ASP A 439 -22.88 33.97 8.65
N ALA A 440 -23.66 33.73 9.71
CA ALA A 440 -25.10 33.94 9.69
C ALA A 440 -25.44 35.45 9.66
N ALA A 441 -24.67 36.25 10.39
CA ALA A 441 -24.78 37.70 10.36
C ALA A 441 -24.34 38.26 8.99
N MET A 442 -23.29 37.69 8.35
CA MET A 442 -22.93 38.03 6.97
C MET A 442 -24.10 37.86 6.00
N THR A 443 -24.95 36.84 6.19
CA THR A 443 -26.08 36.52 5.30
C THR A 443 -27.45 36.96 5.83
N THR A 444 -27.51 37.93 6.74
CA THR A 444 -28.79 38.45 7.23
C THR A 444 -29.53 39.22 6.14
N ASP A 445 -30.85 39.10 6.06
CA ASP A 445 -31.70 39.83 5.10
C ASP A 445 -31.95 41.27 5.57
N SER A 446 -30.94 42.13 5.39
CA SER A 446 -31.01 43.55 5.70
C SER A 446 -30.24 44.36 4.64
N ILE A 447 -30.74 45.55 4.33
CA ILE A 447 -30.12 46.48 3.39
C ILE A 447 -29.62 47.70 4.17
N PRO A 448 -28.29 47.93 4.21
CA PRO A 448 -27.74 49.02 5.01
C PRO A 448 -28.12 50.41 4.51
N ILE A 449 -28.17 50.62 3.19
CA ILE A 449 -28.38 51.94 2.58
C ILE A 449 -29.36 51.82 1.42
N ALA A 450 -30.45 52.59 1.45
CA ALA A 450 -31.38 52.72 0.33
C ALA A 450 -30.89 53.77 -0.68
N MET A 451 -31.24 53.60 -1.95
CA MET A 451 -30.93 54.56 -3.00
C MET A 451 -32.12 54.78 -3.94
N THR A 452 -32.07 55.87 -4.71
CA THR A 452 -33.02 56.10 -5.81
C THR A 452 -32.87 54.97 -6.83
N PRO A 453 -33.95 54.26 -7.21
CA PRO A 453 -33.89 53.19 -8.18
C PRO A 453 -33.27 53.62 -9.50
N LYS A 454 -32.21 52.94 -9.93
CA LYS A 454 -31.56 53.19 -11.22
C LYS A 454 -31.05 51.91 -11.85
N HIS A 455 -31.12 51.83 -13.17
CA HIS A 455 -30.56 50.72 -13.91
C HIS A 455 -29.05 50.89 -14.08
N TYR A 456 -28.31 49.81 -13.81
CA TYR A 456 -26.90 49.66 -14.17
C TYR A 456 -26.72 48.28 -14.81
N LYS A 457 -25.79 48.18 -15.73
CA LYS A 457 -25.34 46.92 -16.31
C LYS A 457 -24.56 46.09 -15.27
N SER A 458 -23.79 46.75 -14.42
CA SER A 458 -23.09 46.14 -13.29
C SER A 458 -22.84 47.16 -12.18
N VAL A 459 -22.62 46.67 -10.96
CA VAL A 459 -22.22 47.49 -9.82
C VAL A 459 -20.92 46.95 -9.25
N ARG A 460 -19.98 47.86 -9.00
CA ARG A 460 -18.61 47.57 -8.57
C ARG A 460 -18.29 48.31 -7.29
N LEU A 461 -17.91 47.59 -6.25
CA LEU A 461 -17.23 48.12 -5.08
C LEU A 461 -15.73 48.09 -5.33
N GLU A 462 -15.09 49.25 -5.32
CA GLU A 462 -13.66 49.42 -5.58
C GLU A 462 -12.99 50.05 -4.36
N PHE A 463 -11.87 49.48 -3.90
CA PHE A 463 -11.06 50.05 -2.84
C PHE A 463 -9.96 50.93 -3.46
N ASP A 464 -9.58 52.03 -2.80
CA ASP A 464 -8.51 52.89 -3.32
C ASP A 464 -7.14 52.19 -3.28
N ASN A 465 -7.00 51.18 -2.39
CA ASN A 465 -5.81 50.34 -2.25
C ASN A 465 -6.23 48.88 -2.04
N GLU A 466 -5.35 47.94 -2.40
CA GLU A 466 -5.57 46.52 -2.10
C GLU A 466 -5.75 46.29 -0.60
N VAL A 467 -6.78 45.53 -0.26
CA VAL A 467 -7.10 45.13 1.11
C VAL A 467 -6.63 43.69 1.32
N THR A 468 -5.95 43.42 2.43
CA THR A 468 -5.47 42.09 2.80
C THR A 468 -6.42 41.41 3.79
N ILE A 469 -7.00 40.28 3.36
CA ILE A 469 -7.73 39.35 4.23
C ILE A 469 -6.70 38.48 4.95
N SER A 470 -6.75 38.44 6.28
CA SER A 470 -5.74 37.83 7.15
C SER A 470 -6.12 36.47 7.74
N LYS A 471 -7.34 36.01 7.49
CA LYS A 471 -7.88 34.76 8.07
C LYS A 471 -8.59 33.89 7.03
N TYR A 472 -8.45 32.56 7.15
CA TYR A 472 -9.18 31.58 6.36
C TYR A 472 -10.70 31.71 6.59
N GLY A 473 -11.47 31.72 5.50
CA GLY A 473 -12.94 31.74 5.50
C GLY A 473 -13.49 32.44 4.26
N GLU A 474 -14.58 31.87 3.72
CA GLU A 474 -15.12 32.29 2.42
C GLU A 474 -15.93 33.61 2.46
N LYS A 475 -16.21 34.16 3.64
CA LYS A 475 -17.08 35.33 3.83
C LYS A 475 -16.42 36.45 4.65
N ALA A 476 -15.19 36.81 4.30
CA ALA A 476 -14.45 37.85 5.01
C ALA A 476 -15.07 39.25 4.85
N ILE A 477 -15.43 39.61 3.62
CA ILE A 477 -16.08 40.87 3.27
C ILE A 477 -17.15 40.62 2.22
N GLY A 478 -18.18 41.45 2.14
CA GLY A 478 -19.16 41.35 1.07
C GLY A 478 -19.87 42.64 0.73
N LEU A 479 -20.18 42.78 -0.55
CA LEU A 479 -21.05 43.80 -1.10
C LEU A 479 -22.50 43.29 -1.02
N VAL A 480 -23.35 44.01 -0.31
CA VAL A 480 -24.80 43.80 -0.31
C VAL A 480 -25.39 44.67 -1.42
N VAL A 481 -26.25 44.08 -2.26
CA VAL A 481 -27.01 44.81 -3.29
C VAL A 481 -28.49 44.45 -3.19
N GLU A 482 -29.36 45.45 -3.27
CA GLU A 482 -30.81 45.28 -3.39
C GLU A 482 -31.24 45.64 -4.80
N THR A 483 -31.85 44.70 -5.51
CA THR A 483 -32.35 44.90 -6.86
C THR A 483 -33.85 44.69 -6.96
N LYS A 484 -34.48 45.35 -7.92
CA LYS A 484 -35.87 45.13 -8.32
C LYS A 484 -35.87 44.78 -9.80
N LEU A 485 -36.50 43.68 -10.16
CA LEU A 485 -36.59 43.26 -11.56
C LEU A 485 -37.36 44.30 -12.38
N THR A 486 -36.89 44.53 -13.61
CA THR A 486 -37.64 45.31 -14.60
C THR A 486 -38.34 44.36 -15.58
N PRO A 487 -39.56 44.70 -16.05
CA PRO A 487 -40.24 43.94 -17.11
C PRO A 487 -39.39 43.74 -18.37
#